data_AF-A0A1G7JND3-F1
#
_entry.id   AF-A0A1G7JND3-F1
#
_cell.length_a   1.000
_cell.length_b   1.000
_cell.length_c   1.000
_cell.angle_alpha   90.00
_cell.angle_beta   90.00
_cell.angle_gamma   90.00
#
_symmetry.space_group_name_H-M   'P 1'
#
loop_
_entity.id
_entity.type
_entity.pdbx_description
1 polymer ?
#
loop_
_entity_poly.entity_id
_entity_poly.type
_entity_poly.pdbx_seq_one_letter_code
_entity_poly.pdbx_strand_id
1 'polypeptide(L)'
;MSGRSGSSTSSSSVLQDFLLSIYKRATQLVFNLVLVALLIGLFVGVGRTFLELGLTLTEPTVRLGLKELVTNVLSLVIVLELIRVFVEYFEFERVRLEVLLEIGVALALRELLLLLFAEKLSGLDLFLWSLGLLAMVAGRTLAVRFPPERRRA
;
A
#
# COMPACT_ATOMS: atom_id res chain seq x y z
N MET A 1 60.05 -2.08 -16.33
CA MET A 1 59.09 -2.54 -15.30
C MET A 1 58.56 -1.30 -14.60
N SER A 2 57.41 -0.81 -15.04
CA SER A 2 56.07 -1.03 -14.44
C SER A 2 55.81 -0.07 -13.28
N GLY A 3 55.10 1.01 -13.57
CA GLY A 3 54.63 1.95 -12.56
C GLY A 3 53.69 2.98 -13.16
N ARG A 4 52.38 2.65 -13.20
CA ARG A 4 51.26 3.61 -13.24
C ARG A 4 49.92 2.87 -13.33
N SER A 5 49.23 2.72 -12.21
CA SER A 5 47.77 2.62 -12.13
C SER A 5 47.33 2.67 -10.66
N GLY A 6 46.64 3.74 -10.23
CA GLY A 6 46.22 3.84 -8.83
C GLY A 6 45.29 4.99 -8.41
N SER A 7 44.78 5.83 -9.31
CA SER A 7 44.04 7.04 -8.91
C SER A 7 42.58 7.14 -9.36
N SER A 8 42.01 6.11 -9.99
CA SER A 8 40.68 6.22 -10.64
C SER A 8 39.49 5.80 -9.76
N THR A 9 39.72 5.18 -8.61
CA THR A 9 38.66 4.48 -7.83
C THR A 9 38.02 5.33 -6.71
N SER A 10 38.63 6.46 -6.31
CA SER A 10 38.16 7.27 -5.18
C SER A 10 37.07 8.29 -5.53
N SER A 11 37.02 8.81 -6.76
CA SER A 11 36.02 9.83 -7.12
C SER A 11 34.66 9.23 -7.46
N SER A 12 34.60 7.98 -7.92
CA SER A 12 33.34 7.30 -8.26
C SER A 12 32.56 6.83 -7.03
N SER A 13 33.24 6.46 -5.94
CA SER A 13 32.59 6.07 -4.68
C SER A 13 31.93 7.25 -3.99
N VAL A 14 32.60 8.41 -3.92
CA VAL A 14 32.07 9.62 -3.26
C VAL A 14 30.81 10.16 -3.96
N LEU A 15 30.77 10.11 -5.30
CA LEU A 15 29.58 10.49 -6.06
C LEU A 15 28.42 9.50 -5.87
N GLN A 16 28.70 8.19 -5.83
CA GLN A 16 27.66 7.20 -5.51
C GLN A 16 27.10 7.38 -4.11
N ASP A 17 27.94 7.57 -3.10
CA ASP A 17 27.51 7.77 -1.72
C ASP A 17 26.65 9.03 -1.57
N PHE A 18 27.03 10.11 -2.26
CA PHE A 18 26.25 11.36 -2.28
C PHE A 18 24.87 11.16 -2.93
N LEU A 19 24.81 10.50 -4.09
CA LEU A 19 23.55 10.21 -4.78
C LEU A 19 22.64 9.30 -3.95
N LEU A 20 23.19 8.26 -3.33
CA LEU A 20 22.45 7.37 -2.43
C LEU A 20 21.92 8.12 -1.20
N SER A 21 22.70 9.07 -0.67
CA SER A 21 22.28 9.89 0.47
C SER A 21 21.11 10.81 0.13
N ILE A 22 21.15 11.45 -1.05
CA ILE A 22 20.07 12.32 -1.55
C ILE A 22 18.82 11.50 -1.83
N TYR A 23 18.95 10.35 -2.49
CA TYR A 23 17.83 9.45 -2.78
C TYR A 23 17.15 9.01 -1.48
N LYS A 24 17.92 8.48 -0.51
CA LYS A 24 17.37 8.07 0.79
C LYS A 24 16.68 9.24 1.50
N ARG A 25 17.28 10.43 1.48
CA ARG A 25 16.70 11.63 2.11
C ARG A 25 15.38 12.02 1.45
N ALA A 26 15.32 12.01 0.13
CA ALA A 26 14.14 12.35 -0.65
C ALA A 26 13.01 11.33 -0.40
N THR A 27 13.29 10.03 -0.52
CA THR A 27 12.31 8.96 -0.26
C THR A 27 11.78 9.03 1.17
N GLN A 28 12.66 9.25 2.15
CA GLN A 28 12.25 9.36 3.55
C GLN A 28 11.40 10.60 3.81
N LEU A 29 11.70 11.72 3.14
CA LEU A 29 10.91 12.95 3.23
C LEU A 29 9.52 12.75 2.60
N VAL A 30 9.44 12.14 1.42
CA VAL A 30 8.17 11.79 0.76
C VAL A 30 7.35 10.85 1.63
N PHE A 31 7.94 9.79 2.16
CA PHE A 31 7.25 8.84 3.02
C PHE A 31 6.70 9.51 4.29
N ASN A 32 7.51 10.38 4.91
CA ASN A 32 7.09 11.12 6.09
C ASN A 32 5.93 12.09 5.77
N LEU A 33 5.97 12.79 4.63
CA LEU A 33 4.87 13.65 4.19
C LEU A 33 3.58 12.87 3.94
N VAL A 34 3.67 11.74 3.25
CA VAL A 34 2.51 10.85 3.01
C VAL A 34 1.95 10.35 4.33
N LEU A 35 2.81 9.92 5.27
CA LEU A 35 2.39 9.46 6.59
C LEU A 35 1.67 10.55 7.38
N VAL A 36 2.21 11.78 7.39
CA VAL A 36 1.55 12.92 8.05
C VAL A 36 0.21 13.23 7.40
N ALA A 37 0.12 13.24 6.06
CA ALA A 37 -1.13 13.49 5.36
C ALA A 37 -2.19 12.41 5.69
N LEU A 38 -1.79 11.13 5.73
CA LEU A 38 -2.66 10.02 6.15
C LEU A 38 -3.13 10.18 7.59
N LEU A 39 -2.23 10.53 8.51
CA LEU A 39 -2.57 10.75 9.91
C LEU A 39 -3.56 11.90 10.08
N ILE A 40 -3.35 13.02 9.38
CA ILE A 40 -4.27 14.16 9.41
C ILE A 40 -5.63 13.77 8.84
N GLY A 41 -5.65 13.12 7.67
CA GLY A 41 -6.90 12.66 7.05
C GLY A 41 -7.69 11.71 7.95
N LEU A 42 -6.99 10.77 8.61
CA LEU A 42 -7.58 9.89 9.61
C LEU A 42 -8.14 10.68 10.80
N PHE A 43 -7.37 11.62 11.34
CA PHE A 43 -7.80 12.44 12.48
C PHE A 43 -9.04 13.28 12.15
N VAL A 44 -9.09 13.86 10.95
CA VAL A 44 -10.24 14.62 10.46
C VAL A 44 -11.46 13.71 10.26
N GLY A 45 -11.27 12.53 9.64
CA GLY A 45 -12.34 11.57 9.43
C GLY A 45 -12.92 11.05 10.75
N VAL A 46 -12.06 10.70 11.70
CA VAL A 46 -12.45 10.29 13.05
C VAL A 46 -13.10 11.45 13.80
N GLY A 47 -12.55 12.65 13.75
CA GLY A 47 -13.10 13.84 14.38
C GLY A 47 -14.52 14.17 13.88
N ARG A 48 -14.73 14.14 12.55
CA ARG A 48 -16.07 14.29 11.97
C ARG A 48 -17.02 13.19 12.41
N THR A 49 -16.55 11.95 12.45
CA THR A 49 -17.33 10.81 12.95
C THR A 49 -17.81 11.07 14.38
N PHE A 50 -16.94 11.52 15.28
CA PHE A 50 -17.32 11.84 16.66
C PHE A 50 -18.30 13.02 16.75
N LEU A 51 -18.13 14.06 15.92
CA LEU A 51 -19.05 15.19 15.87
C LEU A 51 -20.44 14.80 15.33
N GLU A 52 -20.48 14.02 14.26
CA GLU A 52 -21.72 13.50 13.66
C GLU A 52 -22.42 12.55 14.62
N LEU A 53 -21.70 11.65 15.28
CA LEU A 53 -22.24 10.78 16.33
C LEU A 53 -22.83 11.62 17.47
N GLY A 54 -22.11 12.63 17.96
CA GLY A 54 -22.56 13.50 19.04
C GLY A 54 -23.79 14.34 18.70
N LEU A 55 -23.91 14.80 17.46
CA LEU A 55 -25.07 15.57 16.99
C LEU A 55 -26.28 14.68 16.63
N THR A 56 -26.05 13.41 16.32
CA THR A 56 -27.06 12.50 15.77
C THR A 56 -27.55 11.45 16.77
N LEU A 57 -27.15 11.52 18.06
CA LEU A 57 -27.63 10.63 19.14
C LEU A 57 -29.16 10.56 19.28
N THR A 58 -29.93 11.39 18.56
CA THR A 58 -31.38 11.49 18.67
C THR A 58 -32.16 10.93 17.46
N GLU A 59 -31.55 10.60 16.31
CA GLU A 59 -32.30 10.23 15.08
C GLU A 59 -31.68 9.05 14.29
N PRO A 60 -32.47 8.20 13.59
CA PRO A 60 -31.99 7.07 12.77
C PRO A 60 -31.03 7.44 11.63
N THR A 61 -30.86 8.73 11.34
CA THR A 61 -29.98 9.29 10.29
C THR A 61 -28.48 9.05 10.53
N VAL A 62 -28.06 8.73 11.77
CA VAL A 62 -26.63 8.48 12.10
C VAL A 62 -26.01 7.39 11.23
N ARG A 63 -26.74 6.28 11.08
CA ARG A 63 -26.23 5.08 10.43
C ARG A 63 -25.95 5.32 8.95
N LEU A 64 -26.75 6.16 8.32
CA LEU A 64 -26.59 6.54 6.92
C LEU A 64 -25.34 7.42 6.74
N GLY A 65 -25.13 8.42 7.62
CA GLY A 65 -23.98 9.32 7.56
C GLY A 65 -22.64 8.60 7.76
N LEU A 66 -22.54 7.72 8.76
CA LEU A 66 -21.32 6.93 8.99
C LEU A 66 -21.01 5.97 7.83
N LYS A 67 -22.03 5.34 7.26
CA LYS A 67 -21.88 4.45 6.11
C LYS A 67 -21.31 5.20 4.91
N GLU A 68 -21.86 6.37 4.61
CA GLU A 68 -21.42 7.21 3.50
C GLU A 68 -19.99 7.73 3.73
N LEU A 69 -19.68 8.19 4.94
CA LEU A 69 -18.35 8.63 5.32
C LEU A 69 -17.29 7.53 5.16
N VAL A 70 -17.53 6.35 5.74
CA VAL A 70 -16.58 5.22 5.65
C VAL A 70 -16.42 4.77 4.20
N THR A 71 -17.52 4.69 3.43
CA THR A 71 -17.44 4.32 2.01
C THR A 71 -16.63 5.33 1.19
N ASN A 72 -16.80 6.62 1.46
CA ASN A 72 -16.06 7.69 0.77
C ASN A 72 -14.57 7.68 1.12
N VAL A 73 -14.22 7.56 2.40
CA VAL A 73 -12.82 7.42 2.83
C VAL A 73 -12.21 6.17 2.24
N LEU A 74 -12.91 5.04 2.35
CA LEU A 74 -12.43 3.77 1.83
C LEU A 74 -12.33 3.77 0.30
N SER A 75 -13.12 4.57 -0.42
CA SER A 75 -12.95 4.79 -1.86
C SER A 75 -11.71 5.63 -2.18
N LEU A 76 -11.45 6.70 -1.44
CA LEU A 76 -10.25 7.54 -1.64
C LEU A 76 -8.95 6.78 -1.42
N VAL A 77 -8.92 5.89 -0.43
CA VAL A 77 -7.73 5.05 -0.23
C VAL A 77 -7.47 4.19 -1.49
N ILE A 78 -8.46 3.92 -2.39
CA ILE A 78 -8.32 2.96 -3.53
C ILE A 78 -7.41 3.63 -4.52
N VAL A 79 -7.76 4.89 -4.79
CA VAL A 79 -6.97 5.79 -5.60
C VAL A 79 -5.55 5.92 -5.04
N LEU A 80 -5.39 6.13 -3.72
CA LEU A 80 -4.06 6.23 -3.09
C LEU A 80 -3.23 4.95 -3.25
N GLU A 81 -3.84 3.77 -3.08
CA GLU A 81 -3.14 2.49 -3.25
C GLU A 81 -2.76 2.26 -4.71
N LEU A 82 -3.65 2.55 -5.66
CA LEU A 82 -3.35 2.44 -7.10
C LEU A 82 -2.14 3.31 -7.45
N ILE A 83 -2.12 4.57 -7.01
CA ILE A 83 -0.97 5.48 -7.22
C ILE A 83 0.31 4.88 -6.63
N ARG A 84 0.24 4.31 -5.41
CA ARG A 84 1.38 3.65 -4.78
C ARG A 84 1.88 2.46 -5.61
N VAL A 85 0.98 1.60 -6.10
CA VAL A 85 1.35 0.47 -6.96
C VAL A 85 2.00 0.93 -8.26
N PHE A 86 1.52 2.03 -8.85
CA PHE A 86 2.16 2.65 -10.02
C PHE A 86 3.58 3.13 -9.70
N VAL A 87 3.77 3.86 -8.60
CA VAL A 87 5.11 4.33 -8.17
C VAL A 87 6.05 3.15 -7.91
N GLU A 88 5.56 2.12 -7.22
CA GLU A 88 6.34 0.91 -6.91
C GLU A 88 6.70 0.13 -8.18
N TYR A 89 5.81 0.08 -9.17
CA TYR A 89 6.13 -0.49 -10.48
C TYR A 89 7.27 0.25 -11.19
N PHE A 90 7.28 1.58 -11.13
CA PHE A 90 8.34 2.40 -11.73
C PHE A 90 9.67 2.30 -10.99
N GLU A 91 9.67 2.19 -9.66
CA GLU A 91 10.92 2.09 -8.89
C GLU A 91 11.62 0.74 -9.03
N PHE A 92 10.88 -0.37 -9.18
CA PHE A 92 11.49 -1.69 -9.05
C PHE A 92 11.86 -2.38 -10.37
N GLU A 93 11.35 -1.95 -11.54
CA GLU A 93 11.54 -2.53 -12.91
C GLU A 93 11.33 -4.07 -13.04
N ARG A 94 11.21 -4.81 -11.93
CA ARG A 94 10.94 -6.23 -11.74
C ARG A 94 10.29 -6.42 -10.37
N VAL A 95 8.96 -6.36 -10.33
CA VAL A 95 8.19 -6.63 -9.11
C VAL A 95 8.36 -8.10 -8.75
N ARG A 96 8.98 -8.39 -7.60
CA ARG A 96 9.05 -9.74 -7.04
C ARG A 96 7.63 -10.25 -6.82
N LEU A 97 7.36 -11.51 -7.18
CA LEU A 97 6.01 -12.10 -7.05
C LEU A 97 5.48 -12.00 -5.60
N GLU A 98 6.36 -12.10 -4.62
CA GLU A 98 6.06 -11.92 -3.20
C GLU A 98 5.46 -10.55 -2.89
N VAL A 99 6.05 -9.48 -3.46
CA VAL A 99 5.61 -8.09 -3.26
C VAL A 99 4.27 -7.88 -3.96
N LEU A 100 4.11 -8.41 -5.18
CA LEU A 100 2.85 -8.32 -5.91
C LEU A 100 1.70 -9.02 -5.16
N LEU A 101 1.97 -10.19 -4.57
CA LEU A 101 0.98 -10.92 -3.77
C LEU A 101 0.64 -10.19 -2.48
N GLU A 102 1.61 -9.58 -1.82
CA GLU A 102 1.38 -8.77 -0.61
C GLU A 102 0.48 -7.56 -0.90
N ILE A 103 0.79 -6.82 -1.96
CA ILE A 103 -0.03 -5.69 -2.43
C ILE A 103 -1.41 -6.17 -2.89
N GLY A 104 -1.47 -7.29 -3.62
CA GLY A 104 -2.72 -7.87 -4.12
C GLY A 104 -3.67 -8.29 -3.00
N VAL A 105 -3.16 -8.93 -1.93
CA VAL A 105 -3.96 -9.27 -0.75
C VAL A 105 -4.50 -8.02 -0.08
N ALA A 106 -3.68 -6.98 0.09
CA ALA A 106 -4.10 -5.72 0.69
C ALA A 106 -5.20 -5.02 -0.13
N LEU A 107 -5.06 -4.99 -1.46
CA LEU A 107 -6.07 -4.45 -2.38
C LEU A 107 -7.38 -5.24 -2.34
N ALA A 108 -7.31 -6.57 -2.41
CA ALA A 108 -8.50 -7.43 -2.40
C ALA A 108 -9.26 -7.36 -1.08
N LEU A 109 -8.55 -7.35 0.06
CA LEU A 109 -9.16 -7.22 1.39
C LEU A 109 -9.92 -5.90 1.50
N ARG A 110 -9.37 -4.87 0.88
CA ARG A 110 -9.91 -3.54 0.95
C ARG A 110 -11.12 -3.31 0.06
N GLU A 111 -11.10 -3.85 -1.15
CA GLU A 111 -12.28 -3.90 -2.01
C GLU A 111 -13.43 -4.63 -1.33
N LEU A 112 -13.13 -5.76 -0.67
CA LEU A 112 -14.09 -6.50 0.15
C LEU A 112 -14.69 -5.62 1.26
N LEU A 113 -13.86 -4.86 1.99
CA LEU A 113 -14.35 -3.95 3.04
C LEU A 113 -15.26 -2.85 2.45
N LEU A 114 -14.96 -2.33 1.26
CA LEU A 114 -15.78 -1.29 0.62
C LEU A 114 -17.13 -1.85 0.22
N LEU A 115 -17.14 -3.02 -0.43
CA LEU A 115 -18.35 -3.70 -0.83
C LEU A 115 -19.22 -4.10 0.38
N LEU A 116 -18.58 -4.50 1.50
CA LEU A 116 -19.25 -4.81 2.75
C LEU A 116 -19.88 -3.57 3.38
N PHE A 117 -19.14 -2.46 3.47
CA PHE A 117 -19.65 -1.21 4.02
C PHE A 117 -20.70 -0.54 3.13
N ALA A 118 -20.61 -0.72 1.82
CA ALA A 118 -21.63 -0.25 0.90
C ALA A 118 -22.93 -1.08 0.98
N GLU A 119 -22.94 -2.20 1.72
CA GLU A 119 -24.02 -3.21 1.75
C GLU A 119 -24.35 -3.74 0.35
N LYS A 120 -23.34 -3.83 -0.53
CA LYS A 120 -23.48 -4.28 -1.91
C LYS A 120 -23.12 -5.76 -2.11
N LEU A 121 -22.85 -6.49 -1.04
CA LEU A 121 -22.50 -7.91 -1.08
C LEU A 121 -23.68 -8.80 -0.78
N SER A 122 -23.96 -9.74 -1.69
CA SER A 122 -24.71 -10.94 -1.35
C SER A 122 -23.86 -11.86 -0.44
N GLY A 123 -24.51 -12.74 0.33
CA GLY A 123 -23.81 -13.74 1.14
C GLY A 123 -22.91 -14.66 0.31
N LEU A 124 -23.29 -14.93 -0.95
CA LEU A 124 -22.48 -15.71 -1.88
C LEU A 124 -21.25 -14.91 -2.36
N ASP A 125 -21.40 -13.62 -2.61
CA ASP A 125 -20.28 -12.75 -3.01
C ASP A 125 -19.25 -12.66 -1.87
N LEU A 126 -19.71 -12.48 -0.64
CA LEU A 126 -18.84 -12.46 0.55
C LEU A 126 -18.05 -13.76 0.68
N PHE A 127 -18.71 -14.91 0.46
CA PHE A 127 -18.03 -16.20 0.45
C PHE A 127 -16.96 -16.28 -0.64
N LEU A 128 -17.27 -15.89 -1.88
CA LEU A 128 -16.32 -15.89 -3.00
C LEU A 128 -15.13 -14.95 -2.75
N TRP A 129 -15.38 -13.74 -2.23
CA TRP A 129 -14.33 -12.80 -1.84
C TRP A 129 -13.42 -13.37 -0.76
N SER A 130 -14.00 -13.97 0.28
CA SER A 130 -13.23 -14.60 1.36
C SER A 130 -12.38 -15.76 0.86
N LEU A 131 -12.91 -16.59 -0.05
CA LEU A 131 -12.20 -17.70 -0.67
C LEU A 131 -11.06 -17.21 -1.57
N GLY A 132 -11.30 -16.16 -2.37
CA GLY A 132 -10.27 -15.54 -3.19
C GLY A 132 -9.14 -14.94 -2.35
N LEU A 133 -9.48 -14.29 -1.24
CA LEU A 133 -8.50 -13.77 -0.30
C LEU A 133 -7.65 -14.88 0.31
N LEU A 134 -8.29 -15.98 0.72
CA LEU A 134 -7.63 -17.16 1.27
C LEU A 134 -6.69 -17.82 0.24
N ALA A 135 -7.11 -17.88 -1.02
CA ALA A 135 -6.29 -18.37 -2.13
C ALA A 135 -5.06 -17.47 -2.37
N MET A 136 -5.19 -16.14 -2.31
CA MET A 136 -4.03 -15.24 -2.43
C MET A 136 -3.04 -15.41 -1.28
N VAL A 137 -3.52 -15.54 -0.04
CA VAL A 137 -2.66 -15.78 1.14
C VAL A 137 -1.96 -17.13 1.05
N ALA A 138 -2.66 -18.18 0.59
CA ALA A 138 -2.07 -19.48 0.32
C ALA A 138 -0.99 -19.38 -0.77
N GLY A 139 -1.27 -18.67 -1.87
CA GLY A 139 -0.32 -18.38 -2.94
C GLY A 139 0.94 -17.67 -2.44
N ARG A 140 0.79 -16.66 -1.57
CA ARG A 140 1.94 -15.99 -0.90
C ARG A 140 2.76 -16.99 -0.10
N THR A 141 2.10 -17.81 0.71
CA THR A 141 2.77 -18.80 1.58
C THR A 141 3.55 -19.82 0.74
N LEU A 142 2.98 -20.27 -0.38
CA LEU A 142 3.63 -21.16 -1.33
C LEU A 142 4.81 -20.50 -2.05
N ALA A 143 4.67 -19.25 -2.50
CA ALA A 143 5.74 -18.51 -3.16
C ALA A 143 6.96 -18.30 -2.24
N VAL A 144 6.73 -18.04 -0.95
CA VAL A 144 7.81 -17.93 0.04
C VAL A 144 8.46 -19.29 0.35
N ARG A 145 7.67 -20.37 0.38
CA ARG A 145 8.16 -21.73 0.67
C ARG A 145 8.90 -22.36 -0.52
N PHE A 146 8.51 -22.03 -1.76
CA PHE A 146 9.08 -22.56 -3.00
C PHE A 146 9.61 -21.41 -3.88
N PRO A 147 10.72 -20.77 -3.50
CA PRO A 147 11.36 -19.81 -4.39
C PRO A 147 11.82 -20.54 -5.67
N PRO A 148 11.49 -20.05 -6.88
CA PRO A 148 11.89 -20.69 -8.11
C PRO A 148 13.42 -20.70 -8.20
N GLU A 149 14.02 -21.89 -8.26
CA GLU A 149 15.44 -22.06 -8.52
C GLU A 149 15.78 -21.36 -9.83
N ARG A 150 16.62 -20.32 -9.73
CA ARG A 150 17.27 -19.68 -10.87
C ARG A 150 18.10 -20.74 -11.59
N ARG A 151 17.52 -21.38 -12.61
CA ARG A 151 18.24 -22.16 -13.60
C ARG A 151 19.16 -21.21 -14.36
N ARG A 152 20.42 -21.13 -13.92
CA ARG A 152 21.51 -20.51 -14.68
C ARG A 152 21.73 -21.39 -15.91
N ALA A 153 21.52 -20.83 -17.09
CA ALA A 153 22.06 -21.32 -18.36
C ALA A 153 23.06 -20.28 -18.84
#